data_AF-A0A356UFW2-F1
#
_entry.id   AF-A0A356UFW2-F1
#
_cell.length_a   1.000
_cell.length_b   1.000
_cell.length_c   1.000
_cell.angle_alpha   90.00
_cell.angle_beta   90.00
_cell.angle_gamma   90.00
#
_symmetry.space_group_name_H-M   'P 1'
#
loop_
_entity.id
_entity.type
_entity.pdbx_description
1 polymer ?
#
loop_
_entity_poly.entity_id
_entity_poly.type
_entity_poly.pdbx_seq_one_letter_code
_entity_poly.pdbx_strand_id
1 'polypeptide(L)'
;MIVDRPESHFIFLFHPDAFYGHHYIAYQEKPLTNKEYLAHWGKWVVFGMRPEFDVLAQKLDPYVDKGIIPCAKYDRVPLKHLGLEECVLCVYCDDRQRDKVWNILAESGVNLKAWFYERETLEMWSPGGRLLENWIASQNLSEEEAENVREDARQRVKAIYEEEEAIFTGWEQ
;
A
#
# COMPACT_ATOMS: atom_id res chain seq x y z
N MET A 1 15.08 -0.70 5.56
CA MET A 1 15.49 0.70 5.34
C MET A 1 14.27 1.62 5.29
N ILE A 2 14.28 2.69 6.10
CA ILE A 2 13.28 3.76 6.06
C ILE A 2 13.67 4.81 5.02
N VAL A 3 12.73 5.18 4.14
CA VAL A 3 12.89 6.12 3.02
C VAL A 3 11.96 7.30 3.22
N ASP A 4 12.51 8.39 3.74
CA ASP A 4 11.83 9.67 3.96
C ASP A 4 12.26 10.68 2.90
N ARG A 5 11.46 10.82 1.84
CA ARG A 5 11.67 11.79 0.75
C ARG A 5 10.68 12.95 0.83
N PRO A 6 11.11 14.19 1.12
CA PRO A 6 10.21 15.32 1.40
C PRO A 6 9.12 15.58 0.36
N GLU A 7 9.39 15.25 -0.90
CA GLU A 7 8.48 15.37 -2.03
C GLU A 7 7.38 14.30 -2.09
N SER A 8 7.56 13.18 -1.38
CA SER A 8 6.59 12.09 -1.35
C SER A 8 5.55 12.32 -0.27
N HIS A 9 4.30 11.93 -0.56
CA HIS A 9 3.22 11.94 0.43
C HIS A 9 3.44 10.93 1.57
N PHE A 10 4.16 9.84 1.29
CA PHE A 10 4.37 8.74 2.21
C PHE A 10 5.83 8.65 2.65
N ILE A 11 6.03 8.03 3.81
CA ILE A 11 7.33 7.49 4.22
C ILE A 11 7.26 5.98 4.03
N PHE A 12 8.31 5.40 3.44
CA PHE A 12 8.32 3.99 3.07
C PHE A 12 9.34 3.20 3.87
N LEU A 13 9.04 1.92 4.07
CA LEU A 13 9.98 0.91 4.56
C LEU A 13 10.15 -0.14 3.46
N PHE A 14 11.38 -0.29 2.98
CA PHE A 14 11.74 -1.30 2.00
C PHE A 14 12.98 -2.06 2.44
N HIS A 15 13.10 -3.30 1.98
CA HIS A 15 14.38 -4.00 1.98
C HIS A 15 15.40 -3.18 1.16
N PRO A 16 16.65 -3.01 1.60
CA PRO A 16 17.67 -2.24 0.86
C PRO A 16 17.84 -2.70 -0.59
N ASP A 17 17.77 -4.01 -0.83
CA ASP A 17 17.90 -4.60 -2.16
C ASP A 17 16.75 -4.24 -3.13
N ALA A 18 15.65 -3.67 -2.65
CA ALA A 18 14.57 -3.18 -3.52
C ALA A 18 15.08 -2.12 -4.52
N PHE A 19 16.13 -1.37 -4.15
CA PHE A 19 16.78 -0.38 -5.02
C PHE A 19 17.75 -1.00 -6.04
N TYR A 20 17.98 -2.31 -5.94
CA TYR A 20 18.86 -3.09 -6.80
C TYR A 20 18.09 -4.18 -7.57
N GLY A 21 16.78 -4.00 -7.76
CA GLY A 21 15.93 -4.89 -8.56
C GLY A 21 15.31 -6.05 -7.78
N HIS A 22 15.40 -6.07 -6.45
CA HIS A 22 14.69 -7.07 -5.64
C HIS A 22 13.18 -6.82 -5.67
N HIS A 23 12.42 -7.86 -6.04
CA HIS A 23 10.96 -7.84 -6.04
C HIS A 23 10.43 -8.12 -4.63
N TYR A 24 9.97 -7.07 -3.93
CA TYR A 24 9.34 -7.23 -2.61
C TYR A 24 7.88 -7.72 -2.71
N ILE A 25 7.22 -7.60 -3.86
CA ILE A 25 5.89 -8.20 -4.09
C ILE A 25 6.08 -9.66 -4.49
N ALA A 26 6.29 -10.49 -3.47
CA ALA A 26 6.69 -11.88 -3.64
C ALA A 26 6.14 -12.77 -2.53
N TYR A 27 6.00 -14.06 -2.84
CA TYR A 27 5.74 -15.11 -1.87
C TYR A 27 6.83 -16.16 -1.95
N GLN A 28 7.49 -16.45 -0.82
CA GLN A 28 8.64 -17.38 -0.76
C GLN A 28 9.71 -17.04 -1.82
N GLU A 29 10.10 -15.76 -1.90
CA GLU A 29 11.10 -15.22 -2.85
C GLU A 29 10.71 -15.32 -4.33
N LYS A 30 9.50 -15.77 -4.65
CA LYS A 30 8.96 -15.79 -6.02
C LYS A 30 8.10 -14.54 -6.25
N PRO A 31 8.43 -13.70 -7.25
CA PRO A 31 7.58 -12.57 -7.61
C PRO A 31 6.16 -13.04 -7.95
N LEU A 32 5.15 -12.30 -7.51
CA LEU A 32 3.76 -12.62 -7.80
C LEU A 32 3.40 -12.22 -9.24
N THR A 33 2.54 -13.00 -9.88
CA THR A 33 1.86 -12.55 -11.09
C THR A 33 0.76 -11.54 -10.76
N ASN A 34 0.23 -10.82 -11.77
CA ASN A 34 -0.94 -9.95 -11.62
C ASN A 34 -2.12 -10.68 -10.95
N LYS A 35 -2.38 -11.92 -11.38
CA LYS A 35 -3.42 -12.77 -10.81
C LYS A 35 -3.15 -13.14 -9.35
N GLU A 36 -1.93 -13.55 -9.03
CA GLU A 36 -1.57 -13.88 -7.65
C GLU A 36 -1.60 -12.66 -6.74
N TYR A 37 -1.17 -11.49 -7.23
CA TYR A 37 -1.26 -10.22 -6.52
C TYR A 37 -2.70 -9.90 -6.15
N LEU A 38 -3.64 -9.98 -7.10
CA LEU A 38 -5.06 -9.72 -6.86
C LEU A 38 -5.70 -10.76 -5.92
N ALA A 39 -5.24 -12.01 -5.96
CA ALA A 39 -5.76 -13.09 -5.13
C ALA A 39 -5.26 -13.01 -3.67
N HIS A 40 -3.98 -12.73 -3.48
CA HIS A 40 -3.26 -12.97 -2.22
C HIS A 40 -2.65 -11.72 -1.58
N TRP A 41 -2.29 -10.70 -2.36
CA TRP A 41 -1.60 -9.55 -1.81
C TRP A 41 -2.57 -8.62 -1.08
N GLY A 42 -2.13 -8.14 0.08
CA GLY A 42 -2.91 -7.26 0.91
C GLY A 42 -2.07 -6.55 1.96
N LYS A 43 -2.74 -5.96 2.94
CA LYS A 43 -2.10 -5.15 3.97
C LYS A 43 -2.87 -5.15 5.27
N TRP A 44 -2.10 -5.07 6.35
CA TRP A 44 -2.59 -4.59 7.64
C TRP A 44 -2.69 -3.07 7.60
N VAL A 45 -3.82 -2.53 8.05
CA VAL A 45 -4.08 -1.09 8.15
C VAL A 45 -4.10 -0.70 9.62
N VAL A 46 -3.27 0.28 9.97
CA VAL A 46 -3.13 0.80 11.34
C VAL A 46 -3.37 2.31 11.28
N PHE A 47 -4.17 2.82 12.22
CA PHE A 47 -4.39 4.25 12.42
C PHE A 47 -3.55 4.76 13.59
N GLY A 48 -3.10 6.00 13.48
CA GLY A 48 -2.31 6.67 14.51
C GLY A 48 -1.70 7.97 14.00
N MET A 49 -0.81 8.56 14.77
CA MET A 49 -0.14 9.81 14.42
C MET A 49 1.25 9.55 13.85
N ARG A 50 1.74 10.45 12.99
CA ARG A 50 3.10 10.33 12.41
C ARG A 50 4.20 10.02 13.44
N PRO A 51 4.31 10.69 14.59
CA PRO A 51 5.37 10.37 15.57
C PRO A 51 5.30 8.94 16.11
N GLU A 52 4.10 8.37 16.21
CA GLU A 52 3.90 6.98 16.65
C GLU A 52 4.36 6.02 15.56
N PHE A 53 4.09 6.35 14.29
CA PHE A 53 4.57 5.57 13.15
C PHE A 53 6.07 5.71 12.92
N ASP A 54 6.69 6.85 13.22
CA ASP A 54 8.15 6.98 13.18
C ASP A 54 8.80 6.01 14.18
N VAL A 55 8.23 5.88 15.39
CA VAL A 55 8.70 4.91 16.39
C VAL A 55 8.42 3.47 15.98
N LEU A 56 7.22 3.19 15.47
CA LEU A 56 6.84 1.85 15.00
C LEU A 56 7.70 1.42 13.81
N ALA A 57 7.98 2.33 12.87
CA ALA A 57 8.84 2.07 11.72
C ALA A 57 10.23 1.60 12.15
N GLN A 58 10.83 2.22 13.17
CA GLN A 58 12.12 1.77 13.72
C GLN A 58 12.06 0.34 14.29
N LYS A 59 10.93 -0.06 14.86
CA LYS A 59 10.73 -1.45 15.35
C LYS A 59 10.52 -2.44 14.21
N LEU A 60 9.88 -2.01 13.12
CA LEU A 60 9.59 -2.84 11.95
C LEU A 60 10.80 -2.98 11.01
N ASP A 61 11.68 -1.98 10.96
CA ASP A 61 12.82 -1.93 10.04
C ASP A 61 13.68 -3.21 10.04
N PRO A 62 14.04 -3.81 11.19
CA PRO A 62 14.80 -5.06 11.21
C PRO A 62 14.07 -6.28 10.62
N TYR A 63 12.73 -6.27 10.59
CA TYR A 63 11.93 -7.32 9.96
C TYR A 63 11.78 -7.10 8.46
N VAL A 64 11.78 -5.84 8.03
CA VAL A 64 11.82 -5.45 6.63
C VAL A 64 13.18 -5.77 6.02
N ASP A 65 14.27 -5.45 6.71
CA ASP A 65 15.64 -5.76 6.31
C ASP A 65 15.92 -7.27 6.23
N LYS A 66 15.13 -8.10 6.91
CA LYS A 66 15.22 -9.58 6.84
C LYS A 66 14.27 -10.19 5.80
N GLY A 67 13.49 -9.37 5.09
CA GLY A 67 12.48 -9.84 4.14
C GLY A 67 11.27 -10.55 4.79
N ILE A 68 11.09 -10.41 6.11
CA ILE A 68 9.95 -11.02 6.82
C ILE A 68 8.69 -10.18 6.60
N ILE A 69 8.84 -8.86 6.66
CA ILE A 69 7.82 -7.89 6.23
C ILE A 69 8.28 -7.37 4.86
N PRO A 70 7.55 -7.66 3.78
CA PRO A 70 7.98 -7.23 2.45
C PRO A 70 8.18 -5.72 2.29
N CYS A 71 7.18 -4.94 2.69
CA CYS A 71 7.27 -3.50 2.73
C CYS A 71 6.17 -2.90 3.63
N ALA A 72 6.37 -1.64 4.01
CA ALA A 72 5.34 -0.84 4.66
C ALA A 72 5.39 0.61 4.16
N LYS A 73 4.30 1.35 4.32
CA LYS A 73 4.27 2.79 4.08
C LYS A 73 3.31 3.48 5.03
N TYR A 74 3.61 4.71 5.41
CA TYR A 74 2.70 5.50 6.25
C TYR A 74 2.63 6.96 5.83
N ASP A 75 1.48 7.57 6.15
CA ASP A 75 1.21 8.96 5.80
C ASP A 75 2.06 9.93 6.63
N ARG A 76 2.54 10.99 5.99
CA ARG A 76 3.16 12.11 6.70
C ARG A 76 2.17 12.95 7.50
N VAL A 77 0.94 13.01 7.01
CA VAL A 77 -0.17 13.80 7.56
C VAL A 77 -1.48 13.06 7.31
N PRO A 78 -2.52 13.24 8.15
CA PRO A 78 -3.82 12.64 7.92
C PRO A 78 -4.40 12.99 6.54
N LEU A 79 -5.00 11.99 5.87
CA LEU A 79 -5.64 12.16 4.57
C LEU A 79 -7.00 12.85 4.71
N LYS A 80 -6.98 14.17 4.91
CA LYS A 80 -8.19 14.98 5.16
C LYS A 80 -9.25 14.89 4.08
N HIS A 81 -8.84 14.68 2.82
CA HIS A 81 -9.78 14.49 1.69
C HIS A 81 -10.60 13.19 1.81
N LEU A 82 -10.15 12.24 2.65
CA LEU A 82 -10.88 11.02 2.99
C LEU A 82 -11.63 11.14 4.33
N GLY A 83 -11.64 12.32 4.94
CA GLY A 83 -12.26 12.56 6.25
C GLY A 83 -11.50 11.92 7.42
N LEU A 84 -10.20 11.62 7.26
CA LEU A 84 -9.39 11.02 8.32
C LEU A 84 -8.76 12.09 9.21
N GLU A 85 -8.84 11.86 10.52
CA GLU A 85 -8.16 12.66 11.56
C GLU A 85 -6.78 12.10 11.93
N GLU A 86 -6.55 10.83 11.61
CA GLU A 86 -5.31 10.09 11.87
C GLU A 86 -4.57 9.77 10.56
N CYS A 87 -3.25 9.55 10.66
CA CYS A 87 -2.47 8.95 9.59
C CYS A 87 -2.80 7.46 9.47
N VAL A 88 -2.51 6.90 8.29
CA VAL A 88 -2.59 5.47 8.02
C VAL A 88 -1.19 4.90 7.83
N LEU A 89 -0.91 3.76 8.49
CA LEU A 89 0.20 2.87 8.19
C LEU A 89 -0.35 1.62 7.50
N CYS A 90 0.19 1.31 6.33
CA CYS A 90 -0.06 0.07 5.60
C CYS A 90 1.16 -0.84 5.71
N VAL A 91 0.97 -2.07 6.19
CA VAL A 91 2.02 -3.10 6.24
C VAL A 91 1.62 -4.24 5.31
N TYR A 92 2.33 -4.37 4.19
CA TYR A 92 1.94 -5.24 3.10
C TYR A 92 2.50 -6.64 3.26
N CYS A 93 1.71 -7.64 2.88
CA CYS A 93 2.20 -9.01 2.70
C CYS A 93 1.22 -9.86 1.88
N ASP A 94 1.69 -11.03 1.50
CA ASP A 94 0.85 -12.12 1.00
C ASP A 94 0.00 -12.72 2.13
N ASP A 95 -1.28 -12.98 1.87
CA ASP A 95 -2.22 -13.45 2.88
C ASP A 95 -1.85 -14.81 3.51
N ARG A 96 -1.10 -15.65 2.78
CA ARG A 96 -0.58 -16.94 3.25
C ARG A 96 0.47 -16.80 4.36
N GLN A 97 0.97 -15.58 4.60
CA GLN A 97 1.90 -15.27 5.69
C GLN A 97 1.41 -14.15 6.62
N ARG A 98 0.17 -13.67 6.46
CA ARG A 98 -0.34 -12.49 7.19
C ARG A 98 -0.33 -12.62 8.70
N ASP A 99 -0.54 -13.82 9.24
CA ASP A 99 -0.59 -14.04 10.69
C ASP A 99 0.80 -13.94 11.32
N LYS A 100 1.85 -14.34 10.59
CA LYS A 100 3.24 -14.12 11.01
C LYS A 100 3.54 -12.62 11.09
N VAL A 101 3.11 -11.85 10.08
CA VAL A 101 3.26 -10.38 10.06
C VAL A 101 2.43 -9.74 11.18
N TRP A 102 1.21 -10.21 11.41
CA TRP A 102 0.36 -9.73 12.49
C TRP A 102 1.03 -9.91 13.87
N ASN A 103 1.64 -11.06 14.14
CA ASN A 103 2.31 -11.29 15.42
C ASN A 103 3.44 -10.28 15.66
N ILE A 104 4.21 -9.94 14.63
CA ILE A 104 5.26 -8.90 14.71
C ILE A 104 4.64 -7.53 15.03
N LEU A 105 3.51 -7.19 14.39
CA LEU A 105 2.81 -5.93 14.66
C LEU A 105 2.27 -5.87 16.09
N ALA A 106 1.66 -6.96 16.56
CA ALA A 106 1.15 -7.08 17.92
C ALA A 106 2.26 -6.95 18.97
N GLU A 107 3.38 -7.64 18.77
CA GLU A 107 4.58 -7.53 19.63
C GLU A 107 5.18 -6.11 19.61
N SER A 108 4.99 -5.38 18.51
CA SER A 108 5.46 -3.99 18.37
C SER A 108 4.51 -2.95 19.00
N GLY A 109 3.34 -3.39 19.49
CA GLY A 109 2.36 -2.56 20.20
C GLY A 109 1.08 -2.24 19.43
N VAL A 110 0.85 -2.84 18.26
CA VAL A 110 -0.38 -2.65 17.49
C VAL A 110 -1.50 -3.52 18.07
N ASN A 111 -2.59 -2.89 18.51
CA ASN A 111 -3.68 -3.59 19.19
C ASN A 111 -4.95 -3.76 18.33
N LEU A 112 -5.05 -3.05 17.21
CA LEU A 112 -6.18 -3.13 16.29
C LEU A 112 -5.79 -3.94 15.04
N LYS A 113 -6.63 -4.91 14.67
CA LYS A 113 -6.41 -5.80 13.53
C LYS A 113 -7.39 -5.46 12.40
N ALA A 114 -6.90 -4.84 11.32
CA ALA A 114 -7.68 -4.60 10.11
C ALA A 114 -6.89 -5.03 8.86
N TRP A 115 -7.42 -6.01 8.11
CA TRP A 115 -6.81 -6.54 6.89
C TRP A 115 -7.62 -6.10 5.68
N PHE A 116 -6.94 -5.70 4.61
CA PHE A 116 -7.54 -5.44 3.30
C PHE A 116 -6.73 -6.12 2.21
N TYR A 117 -7.41 -6.69 1.23
CA TYR A 117 -6.77 -7.15 -0.01
C TYR A 117 -6.52 -5.96 -0.96
N GLU A 118 -5.49 -6.06 -1.79
CA GLU A 118 -5.26 -5.01 -2.79
C GLU A 118 -6.37 -4.94 -3.83
N ARG A 119 -7.00 -6.06 -4.20
CA ARG A 119 -8.17 -6.03 -5.10
C ARG A 119 -9.29 -5.12 -4.57
N GLU A 120 -9.54 -5.11 -3.26
CA GLU A 120 -10.55 -4.25 -2.64
C GLU A 120 -10.11 -2.79 -2.67
N THR A 121 -8.81 -2.54 -2.52
CA THR A 121 -8.23 -1.20 -2.68
C THR A 121 -8.37 -0.70 -4.12
N LEU A 122 -8.15 -1.57 -5.11
CA LEU A 122 -8.30 -1.23 -6.51
C LEU A 122 -9.74 -0.91 -6.87
N GLU A 123 -10.71 -1.68 -6.37
CA GLU A 123 -12.13 -1.36 -6.53
C GLU A 123 -12.46 0.02 -5.95
N MET A 124 -11.91 0.34 -4.78
CA MET A 124 -12.11 1.65 -4.15
C MET A 124 -11.48 2.82 -4.93
N TRP A 125 -10.42 2.56 -5.70
CA TRP A 125 -9.73 3.54 -6.57
C TRP A 125 -10.13 3.45 -8.05
N SER A 126 -11.05 2.56 -8.40
CA SER A 126 -11.61 2.46 -9.75
C SER A 126 -12.64 3.58 -10.00
N PRO A 127 -13.03 3.85 -11.26
CA PRO A 127 -14.12 4.79 -11.56
C PRO A 127 -15.40 4.49 -10.78
N GLY A 128 -15.96 5.51 -10.10
CA GLY A 128 -17.10 5.33 -9.20
C GLY A 128 -16.75 4.73 -7.83
N GLY A 129 -15.50 4.34 -7.61
CA GLY A 129 -14.95 3.90 -6.34
C GLY A 129 -14.83 5.05 -5.34
N ARG A 130 -15.16 4.77 -4.07
CA ARG A 130 -15.26 5.79 -3.03
C ARG A 130 -13.99 6.64 -2.85
N LEU A 131 -12.80 6.04 -2.94
CA LEU A 131 -11.55 6.76 -2.71
C LEU A 131 -11.22 7.68 -3.89
N LEU A 132 -11.41 7.20 -5.12
CA LEU A 132 -11.18 8.00 -6.32
C LEU A 132 -12.12 9.21 -6.36
N GLU A 133 -13.42 8.99 -6.15
CA GLU A 133 -14.40 10.08 -6.23
C GLU A 133 -14.22 11.11 -5.12
N ASN A 134 -13.87 10.68 -3.89
CA ASN A 134 -13.54 11.60 -2.81
C ASN A 134 -12.28 12.43 -3.13
N TRP A 135 -11.27 11.80 -3.73
CA TRP A 135 -10.07 12.50 -4.15
C TRP A 135 -10.40 13.52 -5.24
N ILE A 136 -11.09 13.14 -6.31
CA ILE A 136 -11.53 14.04 -7.40
C ILE A 136 -12.29 15.25 -6.83
N ALA A 137 -13.26 15.01 -5.95
CA ALA A 137 -14.05 16.06 -5.31
C ALA A 137 -13.18 17.03 -4.48
N SER A 138 -12.05 16.57 -3.95
CA SER A 138 -11.13 17.39 -3.16
C SER A 138 -10.15 18.22 -3.99
N GLN A 139 -9.97 17.89 -5.28
CA GLN A 139 -8.95 18.51 -6.15
C GLN A 139 -9.45 19.74 -6.91
N ASN A 140 -10.72 20.14 -6.79
CA ASN A 140 -11.33 21.25 -7.55
C ASN A 140 -11.14 21.12 -9.07
N LEU A 141 -11.20 19.90 -9.60
CA LEU A 141 -11.09 19.62 -11.02
C LEU A 141 -12.33 20.09 -11.78
N SER A 142 -12.15 20.47 -13.04
CA SER A 142 -13.24 20.52 -14.01
C SER A 142 -13.79 19.12 -14.29
N GLU A 143 -15.00 19.04 -14.86
CA GLU A 143 -15.60 17.74 -15.24
C GLU A 143 -14.73 16.99 -16.27
N GLU A 144 -14.09 17.71 -17.19
CA GLU A 144 -13.19 17.12 -18.19
C GLU A 144 -11.93 16.53 -17.52
N GLU A 145 -11.31 17.26 -16.59
CA GLU A 145 -10.17 16.77 -15.83
C GLU A 145 -10.54 15.58 -14.94
N ALA A 146 -11.73 15.62 -14.31
CA ALA A 146 -12.25 14.52 -13.51
C ALA A 146 -12.46 13.25 -14.35
N GLU A 147 -13.04 13.36 -15.55
CA GLU A 147 -13.22 12.20 -16.43
C GLU A 147 -11.88 11.67 -16.95
N ASN A 148 -10.90 12.52 -17.24
CA ASN A 148 -9.56 12.09 -17.60
C ASN A 148 -8.90 11.25 -16.49
N VAL A 149 -9.09 11.64 -15.22
CA VAL A 149 -8.63 10.87 -14.05
C VAL A 149 -9.34 9.52 -13.96
N ARG A 150 -10.67 9.48 -14.18
CA ARG A 150 -11.43 8.22 -14.19
C ARG A 150 -10.97 7.31 -15.32
N GLU A 151 -10.73 7.84 -16.52
CA GLU A 151 -10.24 7.06 -17.65
C GLU A 151 -8.84 6.49 -17.39
N ASP A 152 -7.92 7.28 -16.82
CA ASP A 152 -6.59 6.79 -16.42
C ASP A 152 -6.70 5.63 -15.41
N ALA A 153 -7.52 5.79 -14.36
CA ALA A 153 -7.79 4.72 -13.39
C ALA A 153 -8.38 3.47 -14.07
N ARG A 154 -9.31 3.64 -15.02
CA ARG A 154 -9.93 2.57 -15.80
C ARG A 154 -8.89 1.78 -16.59
N GLN A 155 -7.98 2.46 -17.29
CA GLN A 155 -6.94 1.83 -18.09
C GLN A 155 -5.93 1.06 -17.22
N ARG A 156 -5.51 1.65 -16.09
CA ARG A 156 -4.61 0.98 -15.14
C ARG A 156 -5.20 -0.31 -14.58
N VAL A 157 -6.47 -0.27 -14.17
CA VAL A 157 -7.17 -1.45 -13.66
C VAL A 157 -7.40 -2.47 -14.76
N LYS A 158 -7.72 -2.04 -15.98
CA LYS A 158 -7.89 -2.96 -17.11
C LYS A 158 -6.60 -3.72 -17.43
N ALA A 159 -5.45 -3.04 -17.45
CA ALA A 159 -4.17 -3.64 -17.80
C ALA A 159 -3.79 -4.84 -16.90
N ILE A 160 -4.08 -4.77 -15.59
CA ILE A 160 -3.75 -5.88 -14.68
C ILE A 160 -4.56 -7.16 -14.97
N TYR A 161 -5.77 -7.04 -15.53
CA TYR A 161 -6.60 -8.18 -15.91
C TYR A 161 -6.30 -8.71 -17.31
N GLU A 162 -5.76 -7.88 -18.22
CA GLU A 162 -5.39 -8.34 -19.57
C GLU A 162 -4.10 -9.19 -19.58
N GLU A 163 -3.22 -8.97 -18.60
CA GLU A 163 -1.94 -9.66 -18.48
C GLU A 163 -1.83 -10.48 -17.18
N GLU A 164 -2.80 -11.35 -16.89
CA GLU A 164 -2.89 -12.09 -15.60
C GLU A 164 -1.59 -12.82 -15.17
N GLU A 165 -0.83 -13.34 -16.14
CA GLU A 165 0.37 -14.15 -15.88
C GLU A 165 1.67 -13.32 -15.92
N ALA A 166 1.60 -12.01 -16.19
CA ALA A 166 2.76 -11.13 -16.10
C ALA A 166 3.16 -10.91 -14.64
N ILE A 167 4.46 -10.74 -14.39
CA ILE A 167 4.97 -10.41 -13.05
C ILE A 167 4.50 -9.01 -12.68
N PHE A 168 3.87 -8.88 -11.52
CA PHE A 168 3.41 -7.59 -11.04
C PHE A 168 4.60 -6.75 -10.54
N THR A 169 4.75 -5.55 -11.09
CA THR A 169 5.90 -4.66 -10.83
C THR A 169 5.58 -3.49 -9.90
N GLY A 170 4.34 -3.40 -9.40
CA GLY A 170 3.87 -2.29 -8.58
C GLY A 170 3.00 -1.31 -9.36
N TRP A 171 2.31 -0.43 -8.63
CA TRP A 171 1.61 0.72 -9.19
C TRP A 171 2.55 1.91 -9.23
N GLU A 172 2.55 2.66 -10.32
CA GLU A 172 3.20 3.97 -10.38
C GLU A 172 2.54 4.90 -9.35
N GLN A 173 3.36 5.43 -8.42
CA GLN A 173 2.96 6.32 -7.33
C GLN A 173 3.56 7.71 -7.50
#